data_AF-A0A101RL24-F1
#
_entry.id   AF-A0A101RL24-F1
#
_cell.length_a   1.000
_cell.length_b   1.000
_cell.length_c   1.000
_cell.angle_alpha   90.00
_cell.angle_beta   90.00
_cell.angle_gamma   90.00
#
_symmetry.space_group_name_H-M   'P 1'
#
loop_
_entity.id
_entity.type
_entity.pdbx_description
1 polymer ?
#
loop_
_entity_poly.entity_id
_entity_poly.type
_entity_poly.pdbx_seq_one_letter_code
_entity_poly.pdbx_strand_id
1 'polypeptide(L)'
;MPILATSVTTAEELLALAVARPFRAPYLPQVIDWICRSAEAECEHAGPGLQAGLAEEVVRRLDAYAASTGPGRNELASRLEDARHAQAVVRAEHYRALAIGHAGPTHGQRQPLTGADLRRLAVTAGKAKVLHGEQDTVVILGGAAGSMVFHPISDQETQRLTQSLREGTSAARELAGDIQRMLARHVRTAGGNESADSGVTVGAHGPEVSVSWQAPAGLPESGQRPGPWEEGGVRSLCKALLIHYGYKPAAAQGGALTISTSEIV
;
A
#
# COMPACT_ATOMS: atom_id res chain seq x y z
N MET A 1 14.18 -29.02 -18.64
CA MET A 1 14.68 -27.91 -19.46
C MET A 1 14.95 -26.74 -18.51
N PRO A 2 16.20 -26.44 -18.15
CA PRO A 2 16.50 -25.40 -17.16
C PRO A 2 16.46 -24.03 -17.82
N ILE A 3 15.71 -23.09 -17.23
CA ILE A 3 15.64 -21.69 -17.65
C ILE A 3 16.88 -20.99 -17.05
N LEU A 4 17.89 -20.74 -17.88
CA LEU A 4 19.16 -20.08 -17.53
C LEU A 4 19.10 -18.54 -17.73
N ALA A 5 17.96 -17.90 -17.44
CA ALA A 5 17.79 -16.45 -17.65
C ALA A 5 17.27 -15.70 -16.40
N THR A 6 17.30 -16.33 -15.22
CA THR A 6 16.70 -15.77 -13.99
C THR A 6 17.69 -15.06 -13.07
N SER A 7 19.00 -15.21 -13.23
CA SER A 7 19.95 -14.71 -12.23
C SER A 7 20.13 -13.18 -12.27
N VAL A 8 20.22 -12.60 -13.47
CA VAL A 8 20.43 -11.16 -13.67
C VAL A 8 19.29 -10.33 -13.08
N THR A 9 18.04 -10.71 -13.33
CA THR A 9 16.86 -10.01 -12.80
C THR A 9 16.73 -10.13 -11.29
N THR A 10 17.20 -11.24 -10.70
CA THR A 10 17.16 -11.43 -9.25
C THR A 10 18.18 -10.57 -8.50
N ALA A 11 19.39 -10.39 -9.03
CA ALA A 11 20.43 -9.60 -8.37
C ALA A 11 20.11 -8.10 -8.42
N GLU A 12 19.65 -7.59 -9.57
CA GLU A 12 19.21 -6.20 -9.70
C GLU A 12 18.02 -5.88 -8.77
N GLU A 13 17.03 -6.76 -8.71
CA GLU A 13 15.89 -6.61 -7.81
C GLU A 13 16.33 -6.68 -6.34
N LEU A 14 17.26 -7.57 -5.99
CA LEU A 14 17.80 -7.67 -4.63
C LEU A 14 18.48 -6.37 -4.21
N LEU A 15 19.29 -5.77 -5.10
CA LEU A 15 19.92 -4.48 -4.86
C LEU A 15 18.87 -3.39 -4.65
N ALA A 16 17.90 -3.29 -5.55
CA ALA A 16 16.82 -2.31 -5.47
C ALA A 16 16.02 -2.45 -4.15
N LEU A 17 15.74 -3.67 -3.71
CA LEU A 17 15.06 -3.96 -2.45
C LEU A 17 15.91 -3.59 -1.23
N ALA A 18 17.22 -3.90 -1.24
CA ALA A 18 18.11 -3.63 -0.13
C ALA A 18 18.27 -2.11 0.13
N VAL A 19 18.24 -1.29 -0.92
CA VAL A 19 18.37 0.18 -0.84
C VAL A 19 17.04 0.93 -0.83
N ALA A 20 15.89 0.24 -0.90
CA ALA A 20 14.56 0.84 -0.99
C ALA A 20 14.18 1.73 0.22
N ARG A 21 14.93 1.62 1.32
CA ARG A 21 14.69 2.35 2.57
C ARG A 21 16.00 2.96 3.06
N PRO A 22 15.97 4.19 3.59
CA PRO A 22 17.17 4.86 4.07
C PRO A 22 17.88 4.02 5.14
N PHE A 23 19.21 4.06 5.10
CA PHE A 23 20.06 3.46 6.11
C PHE A 23 20.11 4.37 7.34
N ARG A 24 20.24 3.77 8.53
CA ARG A 24 20.47 4.52 9.77
C ARG A 24 21.88 5.10 9.79
N ALA A 25 22.85 4.35 9.27
CA ALA A 25 24.20 4.84 9.06
C ALA A 25 24.26 5.74 7.80
N PRO A 26 24.57 7.05 7.94
CA PRO A 26 24.51 7.99 6.83
C PRO A 26 25.62 7.81 5.79
N TYR A 27 26.64 7.01 6.10
CA TYR A 27 27.78 6.70 5.21
C TYR A 27 27.58 5.40 4.39
N LEU A 28 26.58 4.57 4.71
CA LEU A 28 26.33 3.32 3.98
C LEU A 28 25.99 3.54 2.50
N PRO A 29 25.18 4.55 2.12
CA PRO A 29 24.93 4.85 0.71
C PRO A 29 26.23 5.10 -0.07
N GLN A 30 27.20 5.80 0.51
CA GLN A 30 28.49 6.12 -0.12
C GLN A 30 29.36 4.87 -0.26
N VAL A 31 29.31 3.95 0.70
CA VAL A 31 30.00 2.65 0.61
C VAL A 31 29.40 1.81 -0.52
N ILE A 32 28.06 1.76 -0.62
CA ILE A 32 27.36 1.03 -1.68
C ILE A 32 27.70 1.63 -3.05
N ASP A 33 27.62 2.96 -3.17
CA ASP A 33 27.98 3.70 -4.38
C ASP A 33 29.45 3.46 -4.80
N TRP A 34 30.38 3.43 -3.84
CA TRP A 34 31.77 3.07 -4.11
C TRP A 34 31.92 1.62 -4.59
N ILE A 35 31.20 0.66 -3.99
CA ILE A 35 31.21 -0.74 -4.42
C ILE A 35 30.66 -0.88 -5.85
N CYS A 36 29.55 -0.19 -6.16
CA CYS A 36 28.95 -0.20 -7.51
C CYS A 36 29.94 0.34 -8.54
N ARG A 37 30.49 1.55 -8.34
CA ARG A 37 31.48 2.14 -9.25
C ARG A 37 32.73 1.29 -9.41
N SER A 38 33.21 0.67 -8.33
CA SER A 38 34.37 -0.21 -8.38
C SER A 38 34.10 -1.48 -9.19
N ALA A 39 32.90 -2.06 -9.07
CA ALA A 39 32.50 -3.21 -9.86
C ALA A 39 32.30 -2.86 -11.33
N GLU A 40 31.69 -1.70 -11.62
CA GLU A 40 31.54 -1.16 -12.98
C GLU A 40 32.90 -0.96 -13.66
N ALA A 41 33.83 -0.28 -12.99
CA ALA A 41 35.17 -0.04 -13.51
C ALA A 41 35.89 -1.36 -13.82
N GLU A 42 35.79 -2.38 -12.97
CA GLU A 42 36.41 -3.69 -13.24
C GLU A 42 35.70 -4.45 -14.38
N CYS A 43 34.37 -4.32 -14.49
CA CYS A 43 33.61 -4.91 -15.60
C CYS A 43 33.91 -4.26 -16.95
N GLU A 44 34.20 -2.96 -16.99
CA GLU A 44 34.61 -2.24 -18.20
C GLU A 44 35.98 -2.70 -18.72
N HIS A 45 36.88 -3.11 -17.82
CA HIS A 45 38.20 -3.64 -18.17
C HIS A 45 38.20 -5.16 -18.41
N ALA A 46 37.14 -5.86 -18.01
CA ALA A 46 36.93 -7.27 -18.26
C ALA A 46 36.12 -7.51 -19.55
N GLY A 47 36.33 -8.64 -20.21
CA GLY A 47 35.61 -8.96 -21.46
C GLY A 47 34.08 -9.03 -21.31
N PRO A 48 33.32 -9.12 -22.42
CA PRO A 48 31.86 -8.98 -22.47
C PRO A 48 31.05 -9.96 -21.59
N GLY A 49 31.67 -11.04 -21.09
CA GLY A 49 31.04 -11.96 -20.13
C GLY A 49 30.84 -11.38 -18.72
N LEU A 50 31.66 -10.41 -18.28
CA LEU A 50 31.50 -9.79 -16.95
C LEU A 50 30.42 -8.70 -16.93
N GLN A 51 30.16 -8.02 -18.06
CA GLN A 51 29.10 -7.01 -18.17
C GLN A 51 27.70 -7.60 -17.90
N ALA A 52 27.46 -8.86 -18.27
CA ALA A 52 26.20 -9.56 -17.97
C ALA A 52 26.06 -9.96 -16.48
N GLY A 53 27.15 -9.90 -15.69
CA GLY A 53 27.21 -10.32 -14.29
C GLY A 53 27.45 -9.17 -13.30
N LEU A 54 27.36 -7.90 -13.74
CA LEU A 54 27.66 -6.74 -12.88
C LEU A 54 26.83 -6.75 -11.59
N ALA A 55 25.52 -6.98 -11.68
CA ALA A 55 24.65 -7.01 -10.51
C ALA A 55 25.03 -8.14 -9.53
N GLU A 56 25.39 -9.32 -10.05
CA GLU A 56 25.86 -10.45 -9.23
C GLU A 56 27.18 -10.12 -8.52
N GLU A 57 28.09 -9.46 -9.23
CA GLU A 57 29.38 -9.01 -8.69
C GLU A 57 29.21 -7.93 -7.62
N VAL A 58 28.30 -6.97 -7.81
CA VAL A 58 27.95 -5.98 -6.79
C VAL A 58 27.36 -6.67 -5.56
N VAL A 59 26.41 -7.59 -5.72
CA VAL A 59 25.84 -8.35 -4.60
C VAL A 59 26.93 -9.14 -3.87
N ARG A 60 27.84 -9.80 -4.59
CA ARG A 60 28.97 -10.53 -4.01
C ARG A 60 29.88 -9.63 -3.17
N ARG A 61 30.18 -8.41 -3.64
CA ARG A 61 30.99 -7.44 -2.89
C ARG A 61 30.25 -6.89 -1.67
N LEU A 62 28.95 -6.65 -1.78
CA LEU A 62 28.12 -6.24 -0.65
C LEU A 62 28.06 -7.33 0.43
N ASP A 63 27.98 -8.60 0.05
CA ASP A 63 28.07 -9.73 1.00
C ASP A 63 29.44 -9.79 1.67
N ALA A 64 30.53 -9.61 0.91
CA ALA A 64 31.87 -9.56 1.46
C ALA A 64 32.03 -8.40 2.46
N TYR A 65 31.46 -7.23 2.17
CA TYR A 65 31.44 -6.10 3.09
C TYR A 65 30.59 -6.38 4.33
N ALA A 66 29.40 -6.98 4.16
CA ALA A 66 28.50 -7.35 5.24
C ALA A 66 29.15 -8.36 6.21
N ALA A 67 30.01 -9.25 5.71
CA ALA A 67 30.79 -10.21 6.50
C ALA A 67 32.10 -9.65 7.09
N SER A 68 32.49 -8.43 6.72
CA SER A 68 33.76 -7.81 7.14
C SER A 68 33.73 -7.25 8.57
N THR A 69 34.73 -6.47 8.98
CA THR A 69 34.69 -5.71 10.24
C THR A 69 34.25 -4.24 10.04
N GLY A 70 33.79 -3.87 8.84
CA GLY A 70 33.45 -2.51 8.48
C GLY A 70 32.28 -1.88 9.26
N PRO A 71 32.19 -0.55 9.27
CA PRO A 71 31.10 0.18 9.91
C PRO A 71 29.77 -0.03 9.16
N GLY A 72 28.65 -0.14 9.88
CA GLY A 72 27.32 -0.33 9.25
C GLY A 72 27.07 -1.72 8.65
N ARG A 73 28.04 -2.64 8.72
CA ARG A 73 27.95 -4.00 8.15
C ARG A 73 26.73 -4.78 8.60
N ASN A 74 26.35 -4.67 9.88
CA ASN A 74 25.23 -5.43 10.44
C ASN A 74 23.89 -4.93 9.88
N GLU A 75 23.78 -3.61 9.63
CA GLU A 75 22.60 -3.06 8.98
C GLU A 75 22.53 -3.54 7.53
N LEU A 76 23.63 -3.49 6.78
CA LEU A 76 23.67 -3.99 5.41
C LEU A 76 23.33 -5.49 5.35
N ALA A 77 23.94 -6.31 6.22
CA ALA A 77 23.68 -7.74 6.33
C ALA A 77 22.19 -8.01 6.57
N SER A 78 21.58 -7.29 7.51
CA SER A 78 20.15 -7.40 7.80
C SER A 78 19.29 -7.01 6.59
N ARG A 79 19.64 -5.95 5.84
CA ARG A 79 18.87 -5.55 4.64
C ARG A 79 18.97 -6.58 3.52
N LEU A 80 20.16 -7.12 3.29
CA LEU A 80 20.36 -8.18 2.29
C LEU A 80 19.60 -9.45 2.67
N GLU A 81 19.58 -9.83 3.95
CA GLU A 81 18.77 -10.94 4.43
C GLU A 81 17.26 -10.69 4.27
N ASP A 82 16.77 -9.50 4.61
CA ASP A 82 15.36 -9.13 4.43
C ASP A 82 14.95 -9.20 2.95
N ALA A 83 15.80 -8.68 2.05
CA ALA A 83 15.56 -8.72 0.60
C ALA A 83 15.54 -10.15 0.05
N ARG A 84 16.51 -10.99 0.43
CA ARG A 84 16.55 -12.41 0.03
C ARG A 84 15.35 -13.18 0.55
N HIS A 85 14.98 -12.95 1.81
CA HIS A 85 13.80 -13.58 2.40
C HIS A 85 12.53 -13.18 1.64
N ALA A 86 12.37 -11.90 1.31
CA ALA A 86 11.23 -11.43 0.53
C ALA A 86 11.18 -12.08 -0.87
N GLN A 87 12.30 -12.18 -1.58
CA GLN A 87 12.37 -12.88 -2.88
C GLN A 87 12.05 -14.38 -2.76
N ALA A 88 12.53 -15.04 -1.69
CA ALA A 88 12.30 -16.47 -1.49
C ALA A 88 10.83 -16.79 -1.17
N VAL A 89 10.16 -15.91 -0.43
CA VAL A 89 8.78 -16.08 0.06
C VAL A 89 7.75 -15.63 -0.98
N VAL A 90 8.02 -14.56 -1.73
CA VAL A 90 7.07 -13.98 -2.69
C VAL A 90 7.40 -14.44 -4.12
N ARG A 91 6.74 -15.53 -4.54
CA ARG A 91 7.04 -16.23 -5.78
C ARG A 91 6.04 -15.96 -6.92
N ALA A 92 4.80 -15.67 -6.59
CA ALA A 92 3.77 -15.41 -7.59
C ALA A 92 3.88 -13.97 -8.13
N GLU A 93 3.31 -13.74 -9.31
CA GLU A 93 3.28 -12.41 -9.91
C GLU A 93 2.21 -11.50 -9.28
N HIS A 94 1.11 -12.07 -8.80
CA HIS A 94 -0.03 -11.33 -8.29
C HIS A 94 -0.56 -11.94 -6.99
N TYR A 95 -0.96 -11.07 -6.08
CA TYR A 95 -1.46 -11.43 -4.77
C TYR A 95 -2.72 -10.65 -4.41
N ARG A 96 -3.65 -11.32 -3.73
CA ARG A 96 -4.81 -10.71 -3.10
C ARG A 96 -4.61 -10.60 -1.59
N ALA A 97 -4.72 -9.38 -1.06
CA ALA A 97 -4.71 -9.15 0.37
C ALA A 97 -6.05 -9.57 1.01
N LEU A 98 -5.97 -10.38 2.05
CA LEU A 98 -7.03 -10.72 2.99
C LEU A 98 -6.61 -10.19 4.37
N ALA A 99 -7.43 -9.36 4.99
CA ALA A 99 -7.17 -8.87 6.34
C ALA A 99 -7.63 -9.91 7.36
N ILE A 100 -6.81 -10.19 8.37
CA ILE A 100 -7.18 -11.03 9.51
C ILE A 100 -7.20 -10.14 10.77
N GLY A 101 -8.39 -9.76 11.23
CA GLY A 101 -8.60 -8.98 12.46
C GLY A 101 -9.62 -7.84 12.33
N HIS A 102 -9.83 -7.10 13.42
CA HIS A 102 -10.82 -6.01 13.55
C HIS A 102 -10.43 -4.71 12.81
N ALA A 103 -9.26 -4.68 12.16
CA ALA A 103 -8.74 -3.53 11.41
C ALA A 103 -8.49 -3.87 9.93
N GLY A 104 -9.19 -4.88 9.40
CA GLY A 104 -9.38 -4.97 7.96
C GLY A 104 -10.16 -3.76 7.45
N PRO A 105 -9.97 -3.33 6.19
CA PRO A 105 -10.85 -2.34 5.60
C PRO A 105 -12.27 -2.87 5.72
N THR A 106 -13.13 -2.09 6.37
CA THR A 106 -14.41 -2.58 6.89
C THR A 106 -15.25 -3.16 5.77
N HIS A 107 -15.18 -2.61 4.55
CA HIS A 107 -15.75 -3.18 3.35
C HIS A 107 -14.91 -2.72 2.13
N GLY A 108 -14.92 -3.48 1.04
CA GLY A 108 -14.22 -3.15 -0.22
C GLY A 108 -13.22 -4.20 -0.73
N GLN A 109 -13.36 -4.61 -1.99
CA GLN A 109 -12.33 -5.40 -2.68
C GLN A 109 -11.06 -4.54 -2.82
N ARG A 110 -9.91 -5.04 -2.34
CA ARG A 110 -8.62 -4.38 -2.58
C ARG A 110 -8.14 -4.69 -4.00
N GLN A 111 -7.45 -3.72 -4.60
CA GLN A 111 -6.70 -3.95 -5.82
C GLN A 111 -5.68 -5.09 -5.58
N PRO A 112 -5.53 -6.03 -6.53
CA PRO A 112 -4.43 -6.97 -6.52
C PRO A 112 -3.08 -6.26 -6.35
N LEU A 113 -2.20 -6.83 -5.53
CA LEU A 113 -0.81 -6.37 -5.42
C LEU A 113 0.05 -7.18 -6.39
N THR A 114 1.03 -6.53 -7.00
CA THR A 114 2.07 -7.25 -7.73
C THR A 114 3.03 -7.93 -6.75
N GLY A 115 3.70 -9.00 -7.19
CA GLY A 115 4.74 -9.68 -6.42
C GLY A 115 5.88 -8.72 -6.06
N ALA A 116 6.22 -7.79 -6.97
CA ALA A 116 7.21 -6.75 -6.70
C ALA A 116 6.78 -5.83 -5.54
N ASP A 117 5.52 -5.38 -5.51
CA ASP A 117 5.00 -4.55 -4.41
C ASP A 117 4.96 -5.33 -3.10
N LEU A 118 4.56 -6.60 -3.14
CA LEU A 118 4.54 -7.45 -1.96
C LEU A 118 5.96 -7.72 -1.43
N ARG A 119 6.97 -7.87 -2.30
CA ARG A 119 8.38 -7.95 -1.89
C ARG A 119 8.83 -6.68 -1.17
N ARG A 120 8.48 -5.50 -1.68
CA ARG A 120 8.79 -4.22 -0.99
C ARG A 120 8.13 -4.14 0.40
N LEU A 121 6.87 -4.59 0.51
CA LEU A 121 6.17 -4.66 1.79
C LEU A 121 6.84 -5.65 2.75
N ALA A 122 7.23 -6.83 2.27
CA ALA A 122 7.93 -7.84 3.06
C ALA A 122 9.28 -7.34 3.58
N VAL A 123 10.09 -6.69 2.73
CA VAL A 123 11.36 -6.05 3.15
C VAL A 123 11.12 -4.93 4.17
N THR A 124 10.03 -4.19 4.02
CA THR A 124 9.69 -3.12 4.99
C THR A 124 9.31 -3.68 6.35
N ALA A 125 8.54 -4.78 6.36
CA ALA A 125 8.20 -5.50 7.59
C ALA A 125 9.41 -6.18 8.25
N GLY A 126 10.35 -6.67 7.43
CA GLY A 126 11.54 -7.40 7.84
C GLY A 126 11.27 -8.90 8.03
N LYS A 127 12.32 -9.71 7.84
CA LYS A 127 12.29 -11.18 7.86
C LYS A 127 11.58 -11.76 9.08
N ALA A 128 11.79 -11.19 10.26
CA ALA A 128 11.18 -11.66 11.51
C ALA A 128 9.64 -11.57 11.55
N LYS A 129 9.02 -10.78 10.65
CA LYS A 129 7.56 -10.55 10.62
C LYS A 129 6.89 -11.13 9.36
N VAL A 130 7.66 -11.75 8.48
CA VAL A 130 7.17 -12.28 7.21
C VAL A 130 7.24 -13.80 7.25
N LEU A 131 6.08 -14.44 7.17
CA LEU A 131 5.95 -15.89 7.15
C LEU A 131 5.47 -16.36 5.78
N HIS A 132 5.96 -17.53 5.36
CA HIS A 132 5.46 -18.27 4.21
C HIS A 132 4.47 -19.31 4.71
N GLY A 133 3.26 -19.29 4.16
CA GLY A 133 2.21 -20.26 4.43
C GLY A 133 2.08 -21.28 3.30
N GLU A 134 1.10 -22.17 3.44
CA GLU A 134 0.78 -23.14 2.39
C GLU A 134 0.32 -22.44 1.10
N GLN A 135 0.54 -23.12 -0.03
CA GLN A 135 0.14 -22.65 -1.37
C GLN A 135 0.71 -21.26 -1.74
N ASP A 136 1.97 -20.99 -1.35
CA ASP A 136 2.64 -19.71 -1.60
C ASP A 136 1.95 -18.47 -1.02
N THR A 137 1.12 -18.68 0.00
CA THR A 137 0.53 -17.60 0.79
C THR A 137 1.61 -16.87 1.59
N VAL A 138 1.54 -15.55 1.65
CA VAL A 138 2.48 -14.72 2.41
C VAL A 138 1.74 -14.04 3.55
N VAL A 139 2.24 -14.20 4.78
CA VAL A 139 1.67 -13.55 5.95
C VAL A 139 2.64 -12.49 6.45
N ILE A 140 2.15 -11.25 6.55
CA ILE A 140 2.88 -10.15 7.18
C ILE A 140 2.23 -9.87 8.53
N LEU A 141 2.97 -10.18 9.60
CA LEU A 141 2.54 -9.92 10.97
C LEU A 141 2.55 -8.42 11.24
N GLY A 142 1.38 -7.85 11.49
CA GLY A 142 1.23 -6.46 11.88
C GLY A 142 1.31 -6.28 13.40
N GLY A 143 1.61 -5.05 13.83
CA GLY A 143 1.50 -4.64 15.23
C GLY A 143 0.03 -4.43 15.63
N ALA A 144 -0.29 -3.28 16.22
CA ALA A 144 -1.65 -2.95 16.68
C ALA A 144 -2.73 -2.98 15.57
N ALA A 145 -2.34 -2.90 14.29
CA ALA A 145 -3.25 -2.92 13.14
C ALA A 145 -3.64 -4.33 12.64
N GLY A 146 -3.16 -5.41 13.29
CA GLY A 146 -3.48 -6.79 12.90
C GLY A 146 -2.63 -7.33 11.74
N SER A 147 -2.68 -8.65 11.55
CA SER A 147 -1.91 -9.35 10.52
C SER A 147 -2.60 -9.32 9.16
N MET A 148 -1.80 -9.26 8.09
CA MET A 148 -2.29 -9.34 6.71
C MET A 148 -1.84 -10.64 6.07
N VAL A 149 -2.74 -11.26 5.31
CA VAL A 149 -2.47 -12.49 4.56
C VAL A 149 -2.64 -12.20 3.08
N PHE A 150 -1.69 -12.63 2.27
CA PHE A 150 -1.65 -12.42 0.83
C PHE A 150 -1.69 -13.77 0.15
N HIS A 151 -2.77 -14.06 -0.57
CA HIS A 151 -2.91 -15.29 -1.33
C HIS A 151 -2.52 -15.03 -2.79
N PRO A 152 -1.75 -15.92 -3.43
CA PRO A 152 -1.46 -15.80 -4.84
C PRO A 152 -2.75 -15.95 -5.65
N ILE A 153 -2.85 -15.19 -6.73
CA ILE A 153 -3.98 -15.26 -7.66
C ILE A 153 -3.48 -15.37 -9.10
N SER A 154 -4.31 -15.98 -9.95
CA SER A 154 -4.01 -16.09 -11.37
C SER A 154 -4.19 -14.77 -12.12
N ASP A 155 -3.56 -14.62 -13.29
CA ASP A 155 -3.74 -13.43 -14.13
C ASP A 155 -5.20 -13.25 -14.57
N GLN A 156 -5.92 -14.35 -14.80
CA GLN A 156 -7.34 -14.30 -15.12
C GLN A 156 -8.17 -13.74 -13.95
N GLU A 157 -7.85 -14.14 -12.71
CA GLU A 157 -8.50 -13.57 -11.52
C GLU A 157 -8.10 -12.10 -11.31
N THR A 158 -6.84 -11.74 -11.55
CA THR A 158 -6.38 -10.34 -11.53
C THR A 158 -7.15 -9.47 -12.51
N GLN A 159 -7.34 -9.95 -13.75
CA GLN A 159 -8.13 -9.24 -14.76
C GLN A 159 -9.59 -9.09 -14.33
N ARG A 160 -10.22 -10.17 -13.83
CA ARG A 160 -11.61 -10.13 -13.33
C ARG A 160 -11.76 -9.15 -12.16
N LEU A 161 -10.86 -9.20 -11.18
CA LEU A 161 -10.88 -8.29 -10.02
C LEU A 161 -10.66 -6.84 -10.46
N THR A 162 -9.71 -6.60 -11.35
CA THR A 162 -9.43 -5.26 -11.88
C THR A 162 -10.63 -4.71 -12.64
N GLN A 163 -11.29 -5.54 -13.45
CA GLN A 163 -12.50 -5.16 -14.18
C GLN A 163 -13.67 -4.86 -13.23
N SER A 164 -13.94 -5.75 -12.27
CA SER A 164 -14.94 -5.57 -11.22
C SER A 164 -14.72 -4.28 -10.42
N LEU A 165 -13.46 -3.96 -10.09
CA LEU A 165 -13.11 -2.71 -9.40
C LEU A 165 -13.35 -1.48 -10.25
N ARG A 166 -13.05 -1.53 -11.56
CA ARG A 166 -13.32 -0.42 -12.48
C ARG A 166 -14.83 -0.18 -12.61
N GLU A 167 -15.61 -1.23 -12.79
CA GLU A 167 -17.07 -1.18 -12.86
C GLU A 167 -17.67 -0.64 -11.57
N GLY A 168 -17.28 -1.20 -10.42
CA GLY A 168 -17.70 -0.74 -9.10
C GLY A 168 -17.32 0.72 -8.83
N THR A 169 -16.13 1.15 -9.28
CA THR A 169 -15.68 2.55 -9.15
C THR A 169 -16.49 3.49 -10.04
N SER A 170 -16.86 3.07 -11.24
CA SER A 170 -17.74 3.85 -12.12
C SER A 170 -19.12 4.04 -11.48
N ALA A 171 -19.72 2.94 -11.02
CA ALA A 171 -21.01 2.97 -10.33
C ALA A 171 -20.94 3.81 -9.03
N ALA A 172 -19.85 3.70 -8.27
CA ALA A 172 -19.65 4.50 -7.06
C ALA A 172 -19.49 5.99 -7.39
N ARG A 173 -18.86 6.36 -8.50
CA ARG A 173 -18.76 7.77 -8.92
C ARG A 173 -20.11 8.33 -9.35
N GLU A 174 -20.90 7.57 -10.10
CA GLU A 174 -22.26 7.95 -10.48
C GLU A 174 -23.12 8.16 -9.23
N LEU A 175 -23.10 7.18 -8.31
CA LEU A 175 -23.79 7.25 -7.03
C LEU A 175 -23.30 8.42 -6.15
N ALA A 176 -21.99 8.67 -6.11
CA ALA A 176 -21.43 9.81 -5.40
C ALA A 176 -21.95 11.14 -5.96
N GLY A 177 -22.05 11.26 -7.29
CA GLY A 177 -22.65 12.41 -7.96
C GLY A 177 -24.13 12.58 -7.62
N ASP A 178 -24.88 11.48 -7.54
CA ASP A 178 -26.30 11.50 -7.14
C ASP A 178 -26.49 11.92 -5.69
N ILE A 179 -25.71 11.32 -4.79
CA ILE A 179 -25.73 11.65 -3.36
C ILE A 179 -25.28 13.10 -3.13
N GLN A 180 -24.23 13.57 -3.81
CA GLN A 180 -23.79 14.95 -3.71
C GLN A 180 -24.89 15.92 -4.18
N ARG A 181 -25.54 15.65 -5.32
CA ARG A 181 -26.64 16.48 -5.83
C ARG A 181 -27.86 16.47 -4.91
N MET A 182 -28.16 15.33 -4.28
CA MET A 182 -29.23 15.20 -3.30
C MET A 182 -28.92 15.99 -2.02
N LEU A 183 -27.73 15.76 -1.44
CA LEU A 183 -27.31 16.42 -0.21
C LEU A 183 -27.16 17.94 -0.39
N ALA A 184 -26.67 18.41 -1.55
CA ALA A 184 -26.55 19.84 -1.85
C ALA A 184 -27.88 20.63 -1.75
N ARG A 185 -29.04 19.96 -1.81
CA ARG A 185 -30.36 20.58 -1.60
C ARG A 185 -30.67 20.86 -0.13
N HIS A 186 -29.96 20.20 0.78
CA HIS A 186 -30.28 20.16 2.21
C HIS A 186 -29.12 20.62 3.10
N VAL A 187 -27.88 20.47 2.63
CA VAL A 187 -26.66 20.78 3.38
C VAL A 187 -25.64 21.49 2.49
N ARG A 188 -24.81 22.35 3.08
CA ARG A 188 -23.70 23.00 2.38
C ARG A 188 -22.64 21.94 2.03
N THR A 189 -22.33 21.83 0.74
CA THR A 189 -21.24 20.98 0.25
C THR A 189 -19.94 21.75 0.18
N ALA A 190 -18.83 21.18 0.63
CA ALA A 190 -17.51 21.77 0.42
C ALA A 190 -17.07 21.51 -1.03
N GLY A 191 -16.94 22.56 -1.84
CA GLY A 191 -16.49 22.50 -3.23
C GLY A 191 -14.99 22.77 -3.33
N GLY A 192 -14.25 21.92 -4.06
CA GLY A 192 -12.79 21.92 -4.13
C GLY A 192 -12.10 23.12 -4.78
N ASN A 193 -12.73 24.31 -4.82
CA ASN A 193 -12.13 25.52 -5.39
C ASN A 193 -12.03 26.70 -4.41
N GLU A 194 -12.52 26.56 -3.18
CA GLU A 194 -12.36 27.58 -2.14
C GLU A 194 -11.67 26.97 -0.92
N SER A 195 -10.48 27.48 -0.59
CA SER A 195 -9.60 26.99 0.47
C SER A 195 -10.11 27.24 1.92
N ALA A 196 -11.39 27.58 2.08
CA ALA A 196 -11.99 28.00 3.36
C ALA A 196 -13.36 27.36 3.68
N ASP A 197 -13.84 26.38 2.89
CA ASP A 197 -15.23 25.95 2.99
C ASP A 197 -15.45 24.75 3.93
N SER A 198 -16.06 25.02 5.07
CA SER A 198 -16.67 23.99 5.92
C SER A 198 -17.92 23.42 5.26
N GLY A 199 -18.07 22.11 5.23
CA GLY A 199 -19.21 21.49 4.59
C GLY A 199 -19.13 19.97 4.50
N VAL A 200 -20.11 19.38 3.82
CA VAL A 200 -20.16 17.94 3.55
C VAL A 200 -19.40 17.64 2.26
N THR A 201 -18.55 16.63 2.32
CA THR A 201 -17.77 16.09 1.20
C THR A 201 -18.26 14.70 0.86
N VAL A 202 -18.52 14.46 -0.42
CA VAL A 202 -18.92 13.13 -0.93
C VAL A 202 -17.86 12.68 -1.92
N GLY A 203 -17.32 11.49 -1.71
CA GLY A 203 -16.27 10.94 -2.57
C GLY A 203 -16.48 9.46 -2.83
N ALA A 204 -16.03 8.99 -4.00
CA ALA A 204 -16.00 7.56 -4.31
C ALA A 204 -14.62 6.98 -4.02
N HIS A 205 -14.56 5.89 -3.25
CA HIS A 205 -13.35 5.14 -2.93
C HIS A 205 -13.54 3.67 -3.27
N GLY A 206 -13.04 3.25 -4.44
CA GLY A 206 -13.33 1.91 -4.96
C GLY A 206 -14.83 1.73 -5.22
N PRO A 207 -15.44 0.60 -4.82
CA PRO A 207 -16.87 0.35 -4.99
C PRO A 207 -17.77 1.04 -3.93
N GLU A 208 -17.23 1.97 -3.15
CA GLU A 208 -17.93 2.62 -2.05
C GLU A 208 -18.01 4.13 -2.21
N VAL A 209 -19.08 4.71 -1.68
CA VAL A 209 -19.25 6.15 -1.55
C VAL A 209 -19.07 6.53 -0.08
N SER A 210 -18.18 7.47 0.19
CA SER A 210 -17.97 8.05 1.51
C SER A 210 -18.56 9.45 1.59
N VAL A 211 -19.28 9.72 2.68
CA VAL A 211 -19.79 11.03 3.05
C VAL A 211 -19.09 11.46 4.34
N SER A 212 -18.27 12.49 4.24
CA SER A 212 -17.45 13.07 5.30
C SER A 212 -17.78 14.56 5.47
N TRP A 213 -17.23 15.19 6.50
CA TRP A 213 -17.46 16.59 6.81
C TRP A 213 -16.15 17.29 7.16
N GLN A 214 -16.02 18.52 6.70
CA GLN A 214 -14.89 19.38 6.96
C GLN A 214 -15.34 20.54 7.83
N ALA A 215 -14.75 20.67 9.02
CA ALA A 215 -14.96 21.84 9.87
C ALA A 215 -14.15 23.05 9.35
N PRO A 216 -14.56 24.30 9.64
CA PRO A 216 -13.78 25.47 9.26
C PRO A 216 -12.39 25.43 9.91
N ALA A 217 -11.35 25.79 9.16
CA ALA A 217 -10.01 25.95 9.72
C ALA A 217 -10.01 27.07 10.76
N GLY A 218 -9.57 26.78 11.99
CA GLY A 218 -9.42 27.78 13.06
C GLY A 218 -10.32 27.62 14.29
N LEU A 219 -11.11 26.55 14.41
CA LEU A 219 -11.67 26.16 15.71
C LEU A 219 -10.53 25.59 16.58
N PRO A 220 -10.22 26.19 17.73
CA PRO A 220 -9.16 25.68 18.60
C PRO A 220 -9.54 24.28 19.09
N GLU A 221 -8.56 23.38 19.15
CA GLU A 221 -8.61 22.05 19.81
C GLU A 221 -8.88 22.14 21.33
N SER A 222 -9.40 23.26 21.83
CA SER A 222 -9.68 23.49 23.24
C SER A 222 -11.09 23.03 23.56
N GLY A 223 -11.24 21.73 23.85
CA GLY A 223 -12.12 21.12 24.87
C GLY A 223 -13.48 21.73 25.26
N GLN A 224 -14.14 22.54 24.43
CA GLN A 224 -15.41 23.18 24.74
C GLN A 224 -16.44 22.84 23.66
N ARG A 225 -17.29 21.86 23.99
CA ARG A 225 -18.48 21.35 23.28
C ARG A 225 -18.22 20.81 21.86
N PRO A 226 -18.67 19.57 21.55
CA PRO A 226 -18.70 19.12 20.16
C PRO A 226 -19.54 20.12 19.36
N GLY A 227 -18.97 20.69 18.30
CA GLY A 227 -19.70 21.61 17.45
C GLY A 227 -20.92 20.94 16.82
N PRO A 228 -21.83 21.69 16.16
CA PRO A 228 -23.02 21.15 15.48
C PRO A 228 -22.72 20.10 14.39
N TRP A 229 -21.44 19.92 14.08
CA TRP A 229 -20.86 18.93 13.17
C TRP A 229 -20.69 17.53 13.81
N GLU A 230 -20.45 17.45 15.13
CA GLU A 230 -20.19 16.20 15.86
C GLU A 230 -21.37 15.79 16.74
N GLU A 231 -22.01 16.73 17.46
CA GLU A 231 -23.23 16.47 18.22
C GLU A 231 -24.48 16.64 17.33
N GLY A 232 -24.91 15.53 16.73
CA GLY A 232 -26.32 15.29 16.41
C GLY A 232 -26.97 16.07 15.26
N GLY A 233 -26.34 17.08 14.68
CA GLY A 233 -26.93 17.91 13.64
C GLY A 233 -26.71 17.35 12.24
N VAL A 234 -25.57 17.67 11.63
CA VAL A 234 -25.33 17.43 10.20
C VAL A 234 -25.11 15.95 9.89
N ARG A 235 -24.36 15.22 10.73
CA ARG A 235 -24.14 13.78 10.53
C ARG A 235 -25.44 12.99 10.62
N SER A 236 -26.27 13.25 11.63
CA SER A 236 -27.57 12.60 11.81
C SER A 236 -28.54 12.99 10.69
N LEU A 237 -28.53 14.25 10.27
CA LEU A 237 -29.32 14.73 9.13
C LEU A 237 -28.91 14.03 7.84
N CYS A 238 -27.62 13.97 7.52
CA CYS A 238 -27.13 13.27 6.32
C CYS A 238 -27.50 11.79 6.39
N LYS A 239 -27.33 11.13 7.55
CA LYS A 239 -27.75 9.74 7.73
C LYS A 239 -29.25 9.55 7.50
N ALA A 240 -30.09 10.42 8.07
CA ALA A 240 -31.54 10.35 7.93
C ALA A 240 -31.98 10.61 6.47
N LEU A 241 -31.38 11.60 5.80
CA LEU A 241 -31.63 11.86 4.38
C LEU A 241 -31.23 10.67 3.53
N LEU A 242 -30.04 10.11 3.74
CA LEU A 242 -29.59 8.92 3.01
C LEU A 242 -30.57 7.75 3.18
N ILE A 243 -31.03 7.48 4.40
CA ILE A 243 -32.04 6.45 4.69
C ILE A 243 -33.38 6.78 4.01
N HIS A 244 -33.84 8.03 4.08
CA HIS A 244 -35.09 8.48 3.46
C HIS A 244 -35.10 8.27 1.94
N TYR A 245 -33.95 8.48 1.29
CA TYR A 245 -33.76 8.25 -0.15
C TYR A 245 -33.40 6.79 -0.49
N GLY A 246 -33.51 5.86 0.46
CA GLY A 246 -33.36 4.41 0.22
C GLY A 246 -31.95 3.85 0.39
N TYR A 247 -30.96 4.65 0.79
CA TYR A 247 -29.60 4.19 1.00
C TYR A 247 -29.40 3.55 2.38
N LYS A 248 -28.40 2.66 2.49
CA LYS A 248 -27.99 2.01 3.74
C LYS A 248 -26.61 2.51 4.19
N PRO A 249 -26.52 3.66 4.88
CA PRO A 249 -25.24 4.18 5.35
C PRO A 249 -24.70 3.40 6.56
N ALA A 250 -23.48 2.89 6.45
CA ALA A 250 -22.70 2.33 7.54
C ALA A 250 -21.74 3.39 8.13
N ALA A 251 -21.35 3.25 9.40
CA ALA A 251 -20.36 4.13 10.00
C ALA A 251 -18.95 3.58 9.78
N ALA A 252 -18.06 4.38 9.20
CA ALA A 252 -16.65 4.06 9.02
C ALA A 252 -15.79 4.51 10.20
N GLN A 253 -14.57 3.97 10.29
CA GLN A 253 -13.55 4.49 11.22
C GLN A 253 -13.24 5.94 10.85
N GLY A 254 -13.26 6.86 11.83
CA GLY A 254 -13.15 8.30 11.59
C GLY A 254 -14.49 9.04 11.47
N GLY A 255 -15.62 8.36 11.66
CA GLY A 255 -16.93 8.99 11.77
C GLY A 255 -17.72 9.06 10.47
N ALA A 256 -17.06 9.11 9.30
CA ALA A 256 -17.70 9.18 7.99
C ALA A 256 -18.80 8.11 7.78
N LEU A 257 -19.76 8.42 6.91
CA LEU A 257 -20.77 7.46 6.46
C LEU A 257 -20.31 6.81 5.16
N THR A 258 -20.38 5.48 5.05
CA THR A 258 -20.07 4.74 3.83
C THR A 258 -21.32 4.07 3.28
N ILE A 259 -21.44 4.03 1.96
CA ILE A 259 -22.51 3.36 1.22
C ILE A 259 -21.86 2.44 0.22
N SER A 260 -22.20 1.16 0.31
CA SER A 260 -21.73 0.15 -0.63
C SER A 260 -22.61 0.14 -1.88
N THR A 261 -22.00 0.18 -3.06
CA THR A 261 -22.74 0.05 -4.33
C THR A 261 -23.40 -1.32 -4.51
N SER A 262 -22.93 -2.34 -3.79
CA SER A 262 -23.51 -3.70 -3.80
C SER A 262 -24.76 -3.88 -2.93
N GLU A 263 -25.20 -2.86 -2.19
CA GLU A 263 -26.32 -2.95 -1.24
C GLU A 263 -27.53 -2.07 -1.60
N ILE A 264 -27.56 -1.51 -2.82
CA ILE A 264 -28.68 -0.70 -3.31
C ILE A 264 -29.83 -1.65 -3.68
N VAL A 265 -30.95 -1.54 -2.94
CA VAL A 265 -32.23 -2.24 -3.19
C VAL A 265 -33.19 -1.28 -3.88
#